data_AF-A0A534Q1P2-F1
#
_entry.id   AF-A0A534Q1P2-F1
#
_cell.length_a   1.000
_cell.length_b   1.000
_cell.length_c   1.000
_cell.angle_alpha   90.00
_cell.angle_beta   90.00
_cell.angle_gamma   90.00
#
_symmetry.space_group_name_H-M   'P 1'
#
loop_
_entity.id
_entity.type
_entity.pdbx_description
1 polymer ?
#
loop_
_entity_poly.entity_id
_entity_poly.type
_entity_poly.pdbx_seq_one_letter_code
_entity_poly.pdbx_strand_id
1 'polypeptide(L)'
;AAVQARRLRRINPELAVIAIADTLENVPMGRLRGLLLGCVDSRVARRTLNWLAWRLGVPWIDAGVHGEELLARINVHMPGPAQPCLECAWEARDYETLEQAYPCAGNVTPPATNAPSALGALAAALQALECRKLLEGDRERLAIGKQVTVSARTHRHYVTRFAVNPACRFDHETWRIEVLARGPEHVTVREAFELGRGVETGGEPLRLGVPHQTFASALCCLACGDRRGFSLYLLGRLDVAEQRCARCGGRMRAAGADLFEWLPEADLPPAMKSVPLRSLGFRRGDVFTVAGAAGAPHFQIGATA
;
A
#
# COMPACT_ATOMS: atom_id res chain seq x y z
N ALA A 1 3.43 -1.26 -15.94
CA ALA A 1 3.75 0.18 -15.78
C ALA A 1 4.62 0.77 -16.91
N ALA A 2 5.83 0.25 -17.18
CA ALA A 2 6.79 0.89 -18.10
C ALA A 2 6.26 1.15 -19.53
N VAL A 3 5.51 0.21 -20.11
CA VAL A 3 4.88 0.38 -21.43
C VAL A 3 3.87 1.53 -21.42
N GLN A 4 3.03 1.61 -20.38
CA GLN A 4 2.02 2.67 -20.27
C GLN A 4 2.66 4.04 -20.12
N ALA A 5 3.70 4.18 -19.29
CA ALA A 5 4.43 5.44 -19.16
C ALA A 5 5.07 5.88 -20.49
N ARG A 6 5.66 4.96 -21.25
CA ARG A 6 6.20 5.27 -22.59
C ARG A 6 5.09 5.73 -23.55
N ARG A 7 3.90 5.12 -23.52
CA ARG A 7 2.77 5.51 -24.35
C ARG A 7 2.23 6.90 -23.97
N LEU A 8 2.07 7.17 -22.68
CA LEU A 8 1.62 8.48 -22.19
C LEU A 8 2.58 9.61 -22.61
N ARG A 9 3.89 9.40 -22.52
CA ARG A 9 4.88 10.40 -22.96
C ARG A 9 4.87 10.64 -24.48
N ARG A 10 4.35 9.70 -25.29
CA ARG A 10 4.14 9.94 -26.73
C ARG A 10 2.91 10.80 -26.99
N ILE A 11 1.90 10.72 -26.13
CA ILE A 11 0.67 11.51 -26.23
C ILE A 11 0.93 12.94 -25.74
N ASN A 12 1.57 13.09 -24.59
CA ASN A 12 1.99 14.38 -24.05
C ASN A 12 3.44 14.28 -23.53
N PRO A 13 4.43 14.82 -24.27
CA PRO A 13 5.84 14.80 -23.88
C PRO A 13 6.16 15.58 -22.60
N GLU A 14 5.35 16.57 -22.23
CA GLU A 14 5.56 17.40 -21.03
C GLU A 14 5.15 16.66 -19.74
N LEU A 15 4.44 15.53 -19.87
CA LEU A 15 3.96 14.77 -18.72
C LEU A 15 5.12 14.04 -18.01
N ALA A 16 5.41 14.48 -16.80
CA ALA A 16 6.31 13.76 -15.88
C ALA A 16 5.64 12.47 -15.37
N VAL A 17 5.88 11.36 -16.06
CA VAL A 17 5.37 10.04 -15.64
C VAL A 17 6.48 9.24 -14.98
N ILE A 18 6.26 8.71 -13.77
CA ILE A 18 7.15 7.75 -13.12
C ILE A 18 6.46 6.38 -13.13
N ALA A 19 7.06 5.41 -13.81
CA ALA A 19 6.54 4.04 -13.84
C ALA A 19 7.10 3.23 -12.67
N ILE A 20 6.24 2.70 -11.83
CA ILE A 20 6.61 1.76 -10.76
C ILE A 20 6.10 0.37 -11.15
N ALA A 21 7.02 -0.57 -11.35
CA ALA A 21 6.72 -1.96 -11.68
C ALA A 21 6.89 -2.83 -10.44
N ASP A 22 6.01 -2.62 -9.47
CA ASP A 22 6.06 -3.26 -8.14
C ASP A 22 4.64 -3.43 -7.60
N THR A 23 4.46 -4.15 -6.49
CA THR A 23 3.17 -4.20 -5.80
C THR A 23 2.91 -2.90 -5.03
N LEU A 24 1.66 -2.67 -4.66
CA LEU A 24 1.26 -1.43 -3.99
C LEU A 24 1.94 -1.27 -2.62
N GLU A 25 2.06 -2.36 -1.86
CA GLU A 25 2.72 -2.45 -0.56
C GLU A 25 4.21 -2.08 -0.63
N ASN A 26 4.79 -2.23 -1.82
CA ASN A 26 6.17 -1.88 -2.10
C ASN A 26 6.33 -0.44 -2.59
N VAL A 27 5.27 0.32 -2.86
CA VAL A 27 5.44 1.72 -3.24
C VAL A 27 5.79 2.53 -1.98
N PRO A 28 6.91 3.28 -1.94
CA PRO A 28 7.23 4.13 -0.80
C PRO A 28 6.08 5.13 -0.55
N MET A 29 5.51 5.12 0.66
CA MET A 29 4.32 5.92 1.00
C MET A 29 4.50 7.42 0.73
N GLY A 30 5.72 7.96 0.89
CA GLY A 30 6.06 9.34 0.59
C GLY A 30 5.88 9.73 -0.89
N ARG A 31 5.76 8.77 -1.81
CA ARG A 31 5.44 9.01 -3.23
C ARG A 31 3.93 9.15 -3.50
N LEU A 32 3.10 8.92 -2.49
CA LEU A 32 1.64 8.81 -2.61
C LEU A 32 0.89 10.00 -1.95
N ARG A 33 1.57 11.11 -1.66
CA ARG A 33 1.05 12.27 -0.89
C ARG A 33 0.14 13.24 -1.66
N GLY A 34 -0.50 12.80 -2.75
CA GLY A 34 -1.32 13.66 -3.61
C GLY A 34 -2.77 13.22 -3.65
N LEU A 35 -3.20 12.74 -4.82
CA LEU A 35 -4.49 12.10 -5.06
C LEU A 35 -4.21 10.69 -5.58
N LEU A 36 -4.94 9.70 -5.07
CA LEU A 36 -4.82 8.33 -5.56
C LEU A 36 -6.00 8.00 -6.48
N LEU A 37 -5.70 7.56 -7.70
CA LEU A 37 -6.68 7.05 -8.66
C LEU A 37 -6.54 5.52 -8.73
N GLY A 38 -7.47 4.81 -8.09
CA GLY A 38 -7.49 3.36 -8.05
C GLY A 38 -8.23 2.77 -9.25
N CYS A 39 -7.64 1.76 -9.89
CA CYS A 39 -8.30 0.91 -10.89
C CYS A 39 -7.77 -0.53 -10.75
N VAL A 40 -7.73 -1.01 -9.51
CA VAL A 40 -7.22 -2.34 -9.17
C VAL A 40 -8.32 -3.39 -9.31
N ASP A 41 -7.95 -4.66 -9.37
CA ASP A 41 -8.83 -5.78 -9.70
C ASP A 41 -9.17 -6.68 -8.50
N SER A 42 -8.51 -6.50 -7.35
CA SER A 42 -8.77 -7.27 -6.13
C SER A 42 -9.34 -6.43 -4.99
N ARG A 43 -10.05 -7.08 -4.07
CA ARG A 43 -10.52 -6.44 -2.83
C ARG A 43 -9.34 -6.11 -1.91
N VAL A 44 -8.35 -6.99 -1.82
CA VAL A 44 -7.13 -6.73 -1.04
C VAL A 44 -6.42 -5.47 -1.52
N ALA A 45 -6.22 -5.29 -2.84
CA ALA A 45 -5.57 -4.08 -3.35
C ALA A 45 -6.38 -2.81 -3.08
N ARG A 46 -7.73 -2.89 -3.16
CA ARG A 46 -8.60 -1.76 -2.76
C ARG A 46 -8.47 -1.44 -1.27
N ARG A 47 -8.41 -2.46 -0.41
CA ARG A 47 -8.17 -2.28 1.03
C ARG A 47 -6.82 -1.63 1.30
N THR A 48 -5.77 -2.07 0.61
CA THR A 48 -4.43 -1.46 0.73
C THR A 48 -4.44 0.00 0.28
N LEU A 49 -5.12 0.34 -0.82
CA LEU A 49 -5.30 1.73 -1.24
C LEU A 49 -6.10 2.55 -0.22
N ASN A 50 -7.19 2.00 0.34
CA ASN A 50 -7.95 2.62 1.41
C ASN A 50 -7.05 2.94 2.60
N TRP A 51 -6.31 1.93 3.07
CA TRP A 51 -5.38 2.08 4.19
C TRP A 51 -4.33 3.17 3.92
N LEU A 52 -3.69 3.15 2.75
CA LEU A 52 -2.69 4.15 2.35
C LEU A 52 -3.27 5.56 2.29
N ALA A 53 -4.45 5.71 1.67
CA ALA A 53 -5.15 6.98 1.55
C ALA A 53 -5.43 7.57 2.93
N TRP A 54 -5.98 6.77 3.84
CA TRP A 54 -6.27 7.19 5.21
C TRP A 54 -5.01 7.53 5.99
N ARG A 55 -3.97 6.68 5.99
CA ARG A 55 -2.72 6.97 6.71
C ARG A 55 -2.07 8.27 6.23
N LEU A 56 -2.12 8.54 4.94
CA LEU A 56 -1.55 9.75 4.36
C LEU A 56 -2.49 10.97 4.44
N GLY A 57 -3.75 10.77 4.81
CA GLY A 57 -4.77 11.83 4.80
C GLY A 57 -5.08 12.36 3.40
N VAL A 58 -4.99 11.52 2.36
CA VAL A 58 -5.14 11.94 0.96
C VAL A 58 -6.44 11.40 0.33
N PRO A 59 -7.12 12.19 -0.53
CA PRO A 59 -8.28 11.71 -1.26
C PRO A 59 -7.90 10.54 -2.19
N TRP A 60 -8.86 9.64 -2.40
CA TRP A 60 -8.73 8.63 -3.43
C TRP A 60 -10.05 8.33 -4.13
N ILE A 61 -9.96 8.03 -5.43
CA ILE A 61 -11.09 7.71 -6.28
C ILE A 61 -10.89 6.28 -6.80
N ASP A 62 -11.69 5.34 -6.34
CA ASP A 62 -11.68 3.95 -6.81
C ASP A 62 -12.60 3.82 -8.04
N ALA A 63 -12.09 3.25 -9.12
CA ALA A 63 -12.85 2.89 -10.30
C ALA A 63 -12.98 1.37 -10.41
N GLY A 64 -14.13 0.91 -10.89
CA GLY A 64 -14.39 -0.50 -11.12
C GLY A 64 -15.38 -0.73 -12.25
N VAL A 65 -15.31 -1.91 -12.84
CA VAL A 65 -16.23 -2.34 -13.89
C VAL A 65 -16.79 -3.72 -13.58
N HIS A 66 -18.03 -3.97 -13.99
CA HIS A 66 -18.65 -5.29 -13.99
C HIS A 66 -18.98 -5.66 -15.44
N GLY A 67 -18.12 -6.47 -16.08
CA GLY A 67 -18.21 -6.76 -17.51
C GLY A 67 -19.55 -7.38 -17.92
N GLU A 68 -20.00 -8.39 -17.16
CA GLU A 68 -21.24 -9.11 -17.42
C GLU A 68 -22.50 -8.26 -17.30
N GLU A 69 -22.46 -7.13 -16.58
CA GLU A 69 -23.61 -6.24 -16.38
C GLU A 69 -23.45 -4.89 -17.09
N LEU A 70 -22.33 -4.71 -17.80
CA LEU A 70 -21.93 -3.45 -18.42
C LEU A 70 -22.04 -2.25 -17.45
N LEU A 71 -21.56 -2.46 -16.21
CA LEU A 71 -21.54 -1.42 -15.18
C LEU A 71 -20.15 -0.79 -15.09
N ALA A 72 -20.10 0.54 -15.09
CA ALA A 72 -18.93 1.31 -14.71
C ALA A 72 -19.26 2.06 -13.41
N ARG A 73 -18.37 2.02 -12.43
CA ARG A 73 -18.54 2.72 -11.17
C ARG A 73 -17.29 3.49 -10.76
N ILE A 74 -17.52 4.54 -10.00
CA ILE A 74 -16.49 5.22 -9.22
C ILE A 74 -16.96 5.44 -7.77
N ASN A 75 -16.03 5.39 -6.84
CA ASN A 75 -16.23 5.74 -5.44
C ASN A 75 -15.25 6.87 -5.09
N VAL A 76 -15.74 7.99 -4.57
CA VAL A 76 -14.86 9.08 -4.11
C VAL A 76 -14.78 9.05 -2.59
N HIS A 77 -13.58 8.81 -2.08
CA HIS A 77 -13.30 8.75 -0.66
C HIS A 77 -12.39 9.90 -0.26
N MET A 78 -12.75 10.55 0.85
CA MET A 78 -12.00 11.66 1.43
C MET A 78 -11.68 11.29 2.88
N PRO A 79 -10.46 10.84 3.19
CA PRO A 79 -10.05 10.62 4.57
C PRO A 79 -10.28 11.85 5.43
N GLY A 80 -10.84 11.64 6.62
CA GLY A 80 -11.12 12.71 7.56
C GLY A 80 -12.27 12.38 8.51
N PRO A 81 -12.52 13.26 9.49
CA PRO A 81 -13.56 13.05 10.48
C PRO A 81 -14.93 12.87 9.82
N ALA A 82 -15.71 11.91 10.33
CA ALA A 82 -17.07 11.61 9.87
C ALA A 82 -17.22 11.30 8.37
N GLN A 83 -16.14 10.85 7.70
CA GLN A 83 -16.18 10.39 6.32
C GLN A 83 -16.14 8.86 6.25
N PRO A 84 -16.97 8.22 5.41
CA PRO A 84 -16.95 6.76 5.27
C PRO A 84 -15.71 6.31 4.48
N CYS A 85 -14.98 5.33 5.02
CA CYS A 85 -13.98 4.61 4.25
C CYS A 85 -14.62 3.55 3.34
N LEU A 86 -13.81 2.87 2.54
CA LEU A 86 -14.24 1.71 1.73
C LEU A 86 -14.87 0.61 2.60
N GLU A 87 -14.23 0.31 3.72
CA GLU A 87 -14.57 -0.79 4.62
C GLU A 87 -15.84 -0.51 5.46
N CYS A 88 -16.35 0.72 5.47
CA CYS A 88 -17.66 1.04 6.08
C CYS A 88 -18.82 0.33 5.39
N ALA A 89 -18.70 0.06 4.09
CA ALA A 89 -19.71 -0.62 3.31
C ALA A 89 -19.53 -2.15 3.27
N TRP A 90 -18.58 -2.70 4.03
CA TRP A 90 -18.26 -4.13 4.02
C TRP A 90 -18.94 -4.88 5.15
N GLU A 91 -19.45 -6.06 4.83
CA GLU A 91 -19.98 -7.02 5.80
C GLU A 91 -18.95 -8.10 6.14
N ALA A 92 -19.24 -8.93 7.14
CA ALA A 92 -18.36 -10.04 7.54
C ALA A 92 -17.93 -10.93 6.35
N ARG A 93 -18.87 -11.20 5.44
CA ARG A 93 -18.63 -11.99 4.21
C ARG A 93 -17.65 -11.33 3.25
N ASP A 94 -17.63 -10.00 3.15
CA ASP A 94 -16.65 -9.30 2.32
C ASP A 94 -15.23 -9.50 2.86
N TYR A 95 -15.06 -9.55 4.19
CA TYR A 95 -13.78 -9.86 4.81
C TYR A 95 -13.37 -11.33 4.63
N GLU A 96 -14.32 -12.26 4.73
CA GLU A 96 -14.08 -13.69 4.52
C GLU A 96 -13.65 -14.00 3.08
N THR A 97 -14.15 -13.22 2.12
CA THR A 97 -13.86 -13.36 0.68
C THR A 97 -12.69 -12.50 0.20
N LEU A 98 -11.93 -11.89 1.12
CA LEU A 98 -10.66 -11.25 0.77
C LEU A 98 -9.74 -12.29 0.14
N GLU A 99 -9.11 -11.91 -0.97
CA GLU A 99 -8.23 -12.82 -1.70
C GLU A 99 -7.07 -13.26 -0.79
N GLN A 100 -7.07 -14.53 -0.39
CA GLN A 100 -6.02 -15.09 0.45
C GLN A 100 -4.89 -15.61 -0.43
N ALA A 101 -3.73 -14.98 -0.34
CA ALA A 101 -2.50 -15.55 -0.88
C ALA A 101 -2.04 -16.68 0.04
N TYR A 102 -2.49 -17.90 -0.20
CA TYR A 102 -1.97 -19.06 0.51
C TYR A 102 -0.55 -19.35 0.01
N PRO A 103 0.49 -19.22 0.85
CA PRO A 103 1.84 -19.53 0.40
C PRO A 103 1.93 -20.97 -0.11
N CYS A 104 1.27 -21.92 0.55
CA CYS A 104 1.29 -23.33 0.17
C CYS A 104 0.50 -23.68 -1.11
N ALA A 105 -0.52 -22.90 -1.51
CA ALA A 105 -1.48 -23.32 -2.53
C ALA A 105 -1.14 -22.90 -3.98
N GLY A 106 0.04 -22.30 -4.21
CA GLY A 106 0.38 -21.77 -5.53
C GLY A 106 -0.44 -20.52 -5.91
N ASN A 107 -0.15 -19.93 -7.07
CA ASN A 107 -0.89 -18.76 -7.54
C ASN A 107 -2.25 -19.22 -8.08
N VAL A 108 -3.34 -18.95 -7.35
CA VAL A 108 -4.69 -19.08 -7.90
C VAL A 108 -4.88 -17.95 -8.90
N THR A 109 -5.12 -18.30 -10.17
CA THR A 109 -5.39 -17.29 -11.21
C THR A 109 -6.85 -16.87 -11.08
N PRO A 110 -7.14 -15.58 -10.79
CA PRO A 110 -8.52 -15.13 -10.75
C PRO A 110 -9.16 -15.25 -12.14
N PRO A 111 -10.48 -15.49 -12.22
CA PRO A 111 -11.18 -15.55 -13.50
C PRO A 111 -11.09 -14.21 -14.23
N ALA A 112 -11.05 -14.25 -15.56
CA ALA A 112 -11.02 -13.05 -16.38
C ALA A 112 -12.31 -12.25 -16.24
N THR A 113 -12.21 -10.93 -16.00
CA THR A 113 -13.37 -10.03 -15.86
C THR A 113 -14.20 -9.91 -17.15
N ASN A 114 -13.61 -10.23 -18.30
CA ASN A 114 -14.22 -10.15 -19.64
C ASN A 114 -14.93 -8.80 -19.92
N ALA A 115 -14.43 -7.71 -19.34
CA ALA A 115 -14.99 -6.38 -19.54
C ALA A 115 -14.48 -5.75 -20.86
N PRO A 116 -15.37 -5.19 -21.70
CA PRO A 116 -14.97 -4.46 -22.90
C PRO A 116 -14.09 -3.24 -22.58
N SER A 117 -13.13 -2.92 -23.44
CA SER A 117 -12.25 -1.75 -23.28
C SER A 117 -13.04 -0.43 -23.18
N ALA A 118 -14.15 -0.31 -23.91
CA ALA A 118 -15.04 0.85 -23.85
C ALA A 118 -15.65 1.06 -22.45
N LEU A 119 -15.94 -0.02 -21.72
CA LEU A 119 -16.46 0.08 -20.35
C LEU A 119 -15.38 0.57 -19.38
N GLY A 120 -14.13 0.10 -19.55
CA GLY A 120 -12.98 0.63 -18.83
C GLY A 120 -12.74 2.12 -19.13
N ALA A 121 -12.88 2.53 -20.38
CA ALA A 121 -12.79 3.94 -20.79
C ALA A 121 -13.90 4.80 -20.16
N LEU A 122 -15.13 4.28 -20.05
CA LEU A 122 -16.22 4.96 -19.36
C LEU A 122 -15.90 5.17 -17.87
N ALA A 123 -15.43 4.13 -17.17
CA ALA A 123 -15.03 4.25 -15.76
C ALA A 123 -13.88 5.25 -15.56
N ALA A 124 -12.87 5.21 -16.45
CA ALA A 124 -11.74 6.14 -16.42
C ALA A 124 -12.18 7.60 -16.69
N ALA A 125 -13.13 7.82 -17.60
CA ALA A 125 -13.68 9.14 -17.87
C ALA A 125 -14.43 9.69 -16.65
N LEU A 126 -15.27 8.88 -16.00
CA LEU A 126 -15.94 9.26 -14.74
C LEU A 126 -14.91 9.62 -13.66
N GLN A 127 -13.88 8.79 -13.47
CA GLN A 127 -12.82 9.02 -12.50
C GLN A 127 -12.04 10.31 -12.78
N ALA A 128 -11.72 10.60 -14.05
CA ALA A 128 -11.02 11.81 -14.45
C ALA A 128 -11.87 13.08 -14.23
N LEU A 129 -13.19 13.00 -14.42
CA LEU A 129 -14.10 14.12 -14.16
C LEU A 129 -14.20 14.45 -12.67
N GLU A 130 -14.28 13.45 -11.78
CA GLU A 130 -14.23 13.71 -10.33
C GLU A 130 -12.84 14.20 -9.88
N CYS A 131 -11.77 13.68 -10.46
CA CYS A 131 -10.41 14.19 -10.25
C CYS A 131 -10.32 15.68 -10.60
N ARG A 132 -10.88 16.08 -11.75
CA ARG A 132 -10.93 17.48 -12.17
C ARG A 132 -11.67 18.37 -11.16
N LYS A 133 -12.87 17.96 -10.73
CA LYS A 133 -13.65 18.71 -9.71
C LYS A 133 -12.84 18.90 -8.42
N LEU A 134 -12.16 17.85 -7.98
CA LEU A 134 -11.31 17.91 -6.79
C LEU A 134 -10.16 18.92 -6.96
N LEU A 135 -9.47 18.90 -8.11
CA LEU A 135 -8.36 19.81 -8.42
C LEU A 135 -8.82 21.27 -8.58
N GLU A 136 -10.02 21.48 -9.12
CA GLU A 136 -10.65 22.80 -9.25
C GLU A 136 -11.26 23.31 -7.92
N GLY A 137 -11.27 22.49 -6.87
CA GLY A 137 -11.82 22.84 -5.57
C GLY A 137 -13.36 22.78 -5.49
N ASP A 138 -14.03 22.23 -6.50
CA ASP A 138 -15.50 22.07 -6.56
C ASP A 138 -15.97 20.92 -5.66
N ARG A 139 -15.83 21.12 -4.34
CA ARG A 139 -16.19 20.12 -3.32
C ARG A 139 -17.69 19.88 -3.23
N GLU A 140 -18.52 20.85 -3.62
CA GLU A 140 -19.98 20.73 -3.57
C GLU A 140 -20.50 19.71 -4.57
N ARG A 141 -19.91 19.67 -5.77
CA ARG A 141 -20.31 18.74 -6.85
C ARG A 141 -19.47 17.46 -6.90
N LEU A 142 -18.44 17.37 -6.07
CA LEU A 142 -17.63 16.17 -5.92
C LEU A 142 -18.44 15.06 -5.24
N ALA A 143 -18.33 13.83 -5.72
CA ALA A 143 -19.08 12.69 -5.20
C ALA A 143 -18.55 12.13 -3.86
N ILE A 144 -18.07 12.99 -2.95
CA ILE A 144 -17.46 12.61 -1.67
C ILE A 144 -18.38 11.68 -0.88
N GLY A 145 -17.87 10.52 -0.48
CA GLY A 145 -18.60 9.51 0.27
C GLY A 145 -19.74 8.87 -0.53
N LYS A 146 -19.68 8.89 -1.86
CA LYS A 146 -20.69 8.32 -2.75
C LYS A 146 -20.07 7.38 -3.78
N GLN A 147 -20.85 6.40 -4.18
CA GLN A 147 -20.66 5.60 -5.39
C GLN A 147 -21.51 6.21 -6.51
N VAL A 148 -20.88 6.46 -7.66
CA VAL A 148 -21.56 6.78 -8.90
C VAL A 148 -21.46 5.57 -9.82
N THR A 149 -22.59 5.02 -10.23
CA THR A 149 -22.65 3.84 -11.12
C THR A 149 -23.43 4.19 -12.38
N VAL A 150 -22.84 3.90 -13.54
CA VAL A 150 -23.49 3.98 -14.85
C VAL A 150 -23.66 2.58 -15.40
N SER A 151 -24.91 2.21 -15.71
CA SER A 151 -25.24 1.00 -16.46
C SER A 151 -25.34 1.33 -17.95
N ALA A 152 -24.35 0.89 -18.72
CA ALA A 152 -24.38 1.03 -20.18
C ALA A 152 -25.36 0.06 -20.85
N ARG A 153 -25.76 -1.01 -20.15
CA ARG A 153 -26.81 -1.96 -20.60
C ARG A 153 -28.21 -1.34 -20.57
N THR A 154 -28.52 -0.61 -19.51
CA THR A 154 -29.90 -0.10 -19.27
C THR A 154 -30.02 1.40 -19.43
N HIS A 155 -28.91 2.09 -19.75
CA HIS A 155 -28.83 3.55 -19.85
C HIS A 155 -29.25 4.28 -18.56
N ARG A 156 -28.91 3.70 -17.40
CA ARG A 156 -29.26 4.25 -16.09
C ARG A 156 -28.03 4.73 -15.34
N HIS A 157 -28.26 5.75 -14.51
CA HIS A 157 -27.26 6.35 -13.64
C HIS A 157 -27.78 6.33 -12.19
N TYR A 158 -26.93 5.86 -11.28
CA TYR A 158 -27.25 5.69 -9.87
C TYR A 158 -26.19 6.37 -9.02
N VAL A 159 -26.64 7.07 -7.97
CA VAL A 159 -25.75 7.64 -6.96
C VAL A 159 -26.15 7.08 -5.60
N THR A 160 -25.24 6.35 -4.97
CA THR A 160 -25.44 5.75 -3.65
C THR A 160 -24.54 6.45 -2.65
N ARG A 161 -25.08 6.88 -1.52
CA ARG A 161 -24.29 7.48 -0.44
C ARG A 161 -23.82 6.38 0.52
N PHE A 162 -22.54 6.40 0.87
CA PHE A 162 -22.02 5.57 1.94
C PHE A 162 -22.32 6.19 3.31
N ALA A 163 -22.65 5.34 4.28
CA ALA A 163 -22.77 5.71 5.68
C ALA A 163 -21.47 5.37 6.40
N VAL A 164 -21.08 6.20 7.38
CA VAL A 164 -20.04 5.82 8.32
C VAL A 164 -20.57 4.67 9.17
N ASN A 165 -19.83 3.57 9.23
CA ASN A 165 -20.14 2.46 10.10
C ASN A 165 -19.40 2.64 11.45
N PRO A 166 -20.11 2.87 12.57
CA PRO A 166 -19.48 3.01 13.89
C PRO A 166 -18.75 1.73 14.33
N ALA A 167 -19.12 0.58 13.78
CA ALA A 167 -18.48 -0.71 14.02
C ALA A 167 -17.56 -1.13 12.85
N CYS A 168 -17.08 -0.18 12.05
CA CYS A 168 -16.10 -0.48 11.01
C CYS A 168 -14.83 -1.10 11.62
N ARG A 169 -14.26 -2.10 10.95
CA ARG A 169 -12.99 -2.72 11.38
C ARG A 169 -11.78 -1.81 11.13
N PHE A 170 -11.93 -0.80 10.30
CA PHE A 170 -10.92 0.22 10.05
C PHE A 170 -11.07 1.37 11.06
N ASP A 171 -9.96 1.79 11.65
CA ASP A 171 -9.90 2.79 12.73
C ASP A 171 -10.15 4.24 12.29
N HIS A 172 -10.17 4.50 10.97
CA HIS A 172 -10.33 5.85 10.40
C HIS A 172 -9.27 6.87 10.84
N GLU A 173 -8.07 6.42 11.21
CA GLU A 173 -6.98 7.31 11.62
C GLU A 173 -6.14 7.80 10.44
N THR A 174 -5.86 9.11 10.44
CA THR A 174 -4.82 9.73 9.60
C THR A 174 -3.54 9.92 10.39
N TRP A 175 -2.39 9.60 9.80
CA TRP A 175 -1.12 9.68 10.51
C TRP A 175 -0.45 11.05 10.36
N ARG A 176 0.10 11.54 11.47
CA ARG A 176 1.11 12.60 11.43
C ARG A 176 2.47 11.96 11.15
N ILE A 177 2.98 12.19 9.95
CA ILE A 177 4.26 11.61 9.50
C ILE A 177 5.31 12.71 9.45
N GLU A 178 6.36 12.58 10.26
CA GLU A 178 7.51 13.48 10.23
C GLU A 178 8.43 13.12 9.05
N VAL A 179 8.90 14.11 8.29
CA VAL A 179 9.77 13.87 7.13
C VAL A 179 11.22 14.13 7.50
N LEU A 180 12.03 13.08 7.45
CA LEU A 180 13.47 13.16 7.67
C LEU A 180 14.18 13.65 6.41
N ALA A 181 15.03 14.66 6.54
CA ALA A 181 15.84 15.16 5.41
C ALA A 181 16.88 14.11 4.94
N ARG A 182 17.44 13.34 5.88
CA ARG A 182 18.45 12.30 5.62
C ARG A 182 17.82 11.09 4.92
N GLY A 183 18.55 10.53 3.94
CA GLY A 183 18.15 9.32 3.24
C GLY A 183 18.45 8.03 4.02
N PRO A 184 17.93 6.87 3.56
CA PRO A 184 18.10 5.58 4.22
C PRO A 184 19.56 5.10 4.31
N GLU A 185 20.42 5.57 3.42
CA GLU A 185 21.86 5.30 3.46
C GLU A 185 22.59 6.04 4.60
N HIS A 186 21.96 7.08 5.16
CA HIS A 186 22.57 7.92 6.19
C HIS A 186 21.97 7.72 7.57
N VAL A 187 20.78 7.13 7.72
CA VAL A 187 20.16 6.89 9.03
C VAL A 187 20.36 5.43 9.41
N THR A 188 20.95 5.19 10.59
CA THR A 188 21.16 3.85 11.15
C THR A 188 19.91 3.32 11.85
N VAL A 189 19.86 2.00 12.06
CA VAL A 189 18.79 1.36 12.84
C VAL A 189 18.72 1.95 14.25
N ARG A 190 19.86 2.23 14.89
CA ARG A 190 19.92 2.90 16.20
C ARG A 190 19.29 4.28 16.16
N GLU A 191 19.71 5.13 15.22
CA GLU A 191 19.15 6.48 15.08
C GLU A 191 17.64 6.42 14.82
N ALA A 192 17.16 5.41 14.08
CA ALA A 192 15.73 5.21 13.86
C ALA A 192 14.97 4.98 15.19
N PHE A 193 15.48 4.14 16.09
CA PHE A 193 14.89 3.97 17.42
C PHE A 193 15.01 5.22 18.29
N GLU A 194 16.13 5.94 18.21
CA GLU A 194 16.33 7.19 18.94
C GLU A 194 15.30 8.26 18.56
N LEU A 195 14.89 8.34 17.28
CA LEU A 195 13.82 9.24 16.83
C LEU A 195 12.48 8.96 17.53
N GLY A 196 12.15 7.68 17.76
CA GLY A 196 10.90 7.30 18.42
C GLY A 196 10.95 7.37 19.95
N ARG A 197 12.14 7.54 20.54
CA ARG A 197 12.33 7.49 22.00
C ARG A 197 11.77 8.73 22.72
N GLY A 198 11.69 9.89 22.06
CA GLY A 198 11.16 11.12 22.69
C GLY A 198 11.85 11.50 24.00
N VAL A 199 11.25 12.43 24.77
CA VAL A 199 11.80 12.94 26.05
C VAL A 199 11.40 12.08 27.26
N GLU A 200 10.45 11.15 27.12
CA GLU A 200 9.94 10.36 28.25
C GLU A 200 10.51 8.94 28.32
N THR A 201 11.03 8.63 29.50
CA THR A 201 11.58 7.34 29.90
C THR A 201 10.49 6.41 30.42
N GLY A 202 9.70 5.83 29.50
CA GLY A 202 8.82 4.69 29.79
C GLY A 202 9.50 3.36 29.46
N GLY A 203 9.41 2.37 30.35
CA GLY A 203 10.24 1.15 30.35
C GLY A 203 9.90 0.04 29.35
N GLU A 204 9.01 0.24 28.38
CA GLU A 204 8.78 -0.77 27.33
C GLU A 204 9.84 -0.69 26.22
N PRO A 205 10.35 -1.84 25.73
CA PRO A 205 11.30 -1.83 24.64
C PRO A 205 10.64 -1.34 23.36
N LEU A 206 11.29 -0.37 22.69
CA LEU A 206 10.82 0.14 21.41
C LEU A 206 10.82 -0.96 20.35
N ARG A 207 9.88 -0.90 19.42
CA ARG A 207 9.81 -1.78 18.25
C ARG A 207 9.65 -0.97 16.97
N LEU A 208 10.38 -1.37 15.92
CA LEU A 208 10.35 -0.71 14.62
C LEU A 208 9.60 -1.57 13.60
N GLY A 209 8.67 -0.96 12.88
CA GLY A 209 7.88 -1.63 11.85
C GLY A 209 7.79 -0.79 10.58
N VAL A 210 7.61 -1.47 9.44
CA VAL A 210 7.34 -0.82 8.15
C VAL A 210 5.97 -1.31 7.67
N PRO A 211 4.99 -0.43 7.44
CA PRO A 211 3.64 -0.87 7.13
C PRO A 211 3.56 -1.76 5.88
N HIS A 212 2.73 -2.82 5.96
CA HIS A 212 2.56 -3.83 4.91
C HIS A 212 3.83 -4.55 4.47
N GLN A 213 4.93 -4.42 5.21
CA GLN A 213 6.18 -5.11 4.95
C GLN A 213 6.51 -6.03 6.13
N THR A 214 7.29 -7.05 5.83
CA THR A 214 7.88 -7.94 6.83
C THR A 214 9.37 -8.00 6.61
N PHE A 215 10.13 -8.05 7.70
CA PHE A 215 11.54 -8.36 7.66
C PHE A 215 11.71 -9.88 7.61
N ALA A 216 12.75 -10.32 6.92
CA ALA A 216 13.20 -11.70 6.89
C ALA A 216 14.67 -11.78 7.32
N SER A 217 15.06 -12.84 8.02
CA SER A 217 16.47 -13.13 8.36
C SER A 217 17.03 -14.34 7.58
N ALA A 218 16.17 -15.14 6.97
CA ALA A 218 16.59 -16.24 6.13
C ALA A 218 15.53 -16.60 5.08
N LEU A 219 15.96 -17.27 4.03
CA LEU A 219 15.08 -17.98 3.11
C LEU A 219 15.45 -19.46 3.06
N CYS A 220 14.44 -20.31 2.89
CA CYS A 220 14.56 -21.74 2.69
C CYS A 220 14.00 -22.13 1.32
N CYS A 221 14.73 -22.97 0.59
CA CYS A 221 14.25 -23.54 -0.66
C CYS A 221 13.23 -24.64 -0.38
N LEU A 222 12.04 -24.53 -0.97
CA LEU A 222 10.98 -25.53 -0.78
C LEU A 222 11.22 -26.84 -1.54
N ALA A 223 12.15 -26.85 -2.50
CA ALA A 223 12.43 -28.03 -3.33
C ALA A 223 13.57 -28.89 -2.77
N CYS A 224 14.64 -28.28 -2.26
CA CYS A 224 15.84 -29.01 -1.81
C CYS A 224 16.23 -28.75 -0.35
N GLY A 225 15.51 -27.88 0.37
CA GLY A 225 15.77 -27.56 1.77
C GLY A 225 16.96 -26.62 2.02
N ASP A 226 17.67 -26.18 0.97
CA ASP A 226 18.80 -25.26 1.10
C ASP A 226 18.37 -23.95 1.79
N ARG A 227 19.11 -23.55 2.82
CA ARG A 227 18.81 -22.38 3.66
C ARG A 227 19.88 -21.31 3.45
N ARG A 228 19.43 -20.07 3.23
CA ARG A 228 20.28 -18.90 3.07
C ARG A 228 19.91 -17.85 4.10
N GLY A 229 20.77 -17.67 5.10
CA GLY A 229 20.65 -16.61 6.11
C GLY A 229 21.25 -15.28 5.63
N PHE A 230 20.72 -14.18 6.14
CA PHE A 230 21.25 -12.82 6.00
C PHE A 230 20.89 -12.01 7.25
N SER A 231 21.49 -10.84 7.44
CA SER A 231 21.37 -10.09 8.70
C SER A 231 19.93 -9.75 9.05
N LEU A 232 19.17 -9.13 8.14
CA LEU A 232 17.73 -8.86 8.18
C LEU A 232 17.40 -7.97 6.97
N TYR A 233 16.32 -8.23 6.25
CA TYR A 233 15.94 -7.45 5.06
C TYR A 233 14.43 -7.46 4.84
N LEU A 234 13.87 -6.38 4.31
CA LEU A 234 12.45 -6.31 3.95
C LEU A 234 12.15 -7.31 2.84
N LEU A 235 11.32 -8.31 3.12
CA LEU A 235 11.03 -9.44 2.24
C LEU A 235 10.49 -8.97 0.88
N GLY A 236 9.60 -7.97 0.89
CA GLY A 236 9.02 -7.40 -0.33
C GLY A 236 10.05 -6.69 -1.23
N ARG A 237 11.26 -6.42 -0.72
CA ARG A 237 12.33 -5.72 -1.45
C ARG A 237 13.32 -6.66 -2.13
N LEU A 238 13.24 -7.96 -1.87
CA LEU A 238 14.09 -8.95 -2.51
C LEU A 238 13.70 -9.11 -3.98
N ASP A 239 14.68 -9.11 -4.86
CA ASP A 239 14.42 -9.34 -6.28
C ASP A 239 14.12 -10.82 -6.60
N VAL A 240 13.72 -11.08 -7.85
CA VAL A 240 13.35 -12.43 -8.29
C VAL A 240 14.54 -13.40 -8.28
N ALA A 241 15.76 -12.92 -8.55
CA ALA A 241 16.96 -13.74 -8.54
C ALA A 241 17.35 -14.12 -7.11
N GLU A 242 17.26 -13.18 -6.18
CA GLU A 242 17.43 -13.40 -4.75
C GLU A 242 16.42 -14.41 -4.24
N GLN A 243 15.18 -14.43 -4.73
CA GLN A 243 14.17 -15.41 -4.32
C GLN A 243 14.32 -16.80 -4.97
N ARG A 244 15.43 -17.08 -5.66
CA ARG A 244 15.75 -18.39 -6.25
C ARG A 244 16.94 -19.05 -5.56
N CYS A 245 16.85 -20.36 -5.41
CA CYS A 245 17.90 -21.17 -4.83
C CYS A 245 19.05 -21.30 -5.81
N ALA A 246 20.26 -20.97 -5.36
CA ALA A 246 21.48 -21.12 -6.17
C ALA A 246 21.81 -22.58 -6.50
N ARG A 247 21.34 -23.54 -5.68
CA ARG A 247 21.59 -24.97 -5.86
C ARG A 247 20.70 -25.62 -6.91
N CYS A 248 19.39 -25.38 -6.85
CA CYS A 248 18.41 -26.09 -7.70
C CYS A 248 17.51 -25.18 -8.54
N GLY A 249 17.65 -23.86 -8.44
CA GLY A 249 16.79 -22.87 -9.12
C GLY A 249 15.36 -22.77 -8.57
N GLY A 250 15.01 -23.60 -7.58
CA GLY A 250 13.70 -23.60 -6.93
C GLY A 250 13.41 -22.32 -6.16
N ARG A 251 12.13 -22.01 -5.96
CA ARG A 251 11.70 -20.82 -5.20
C ARG A 251 12.12 -20.93 -3.73
N MET A 252 12.66 -19.85 -3.19
CA MET A 252 12.96 -19.71 -1.77
C MET A 252 11.89 -18.86 -1.07
N ARG A 253 11.65 -19.16 0.21
CA ARG A 253 10.72 -18.41 1.07
C ARG A 253 11.25 -18.30 2.48
N ALA A 254 10.93 -17.21 3.17
CA ALA A 254 11.17 -17.11 4.60
C ALA A 254 10.23 -18.06 5.35
N ALA A 255 10.76 -18.79 6.33
CA ALA A 255 9.95 -19.54 7.27
C ALA A 255 9.34 -18.59 8.32
N GLY A 256 8.27 -19.01 9.00
CA GLY A 256 7.61 -18.17 10.01
C GLY A 256 8.55 -17.71 11.13
N ALA A 257 9.48 -18.56 11.58
CA ALA A 257 10.48 -18.22 12.59
C ALA A 257 11.55 -17.21 12.11
N ASP A 258 11.64 -17.00 10.79
CA ASP A 258 12.57 -16.07 10.16
C ASP A 258 11.86 -14.80 9.68
N LEU A 259 10.58 -14.59 10.04
CA LEU A 259 9.76 -13.45 9.66
C LEU A 259 9.44 -12.56 10.86
N PHE A 260 9.60 -11.25 10.68
CA PHE A 260 9.37 -10.25 11.71
C PHE A 260 8.54 -9.10 11.14
N GLU A 261 7.36 -8.88 11.68
CA GLU A 261 6.56 -7.68 11.36
C GLU A 261 7.12 -6.46 12.09
N TRP A 262 7.55 -6.66 13.33
CA TRP A 262 8.16 -5.66 14.20
C TRP A 262 9.54 -6.15 14.61
N LEU A 263 10.52 -5.23 14.62
CA LEU A 263 11.86 -5.45 15.13
C LEU A 263 11.95 -4.87 16.55
N PRO A 264 11.99 -5.70 17.61
CA PRO A 264 12.18 -5.20 18.97
C PRO A 264 13.61 -4.73 19.16
N GLU A 265 13.81 -3.53 19.69
CA GLU A 265 15.16 -2.96 19.90
C GLU A 265 16.02 -3.82 20.84
N ALA A 266 15.39 -4.44 21.84
CA ALA A 266 16.05 -5.31 22.81
C ALA A 266 16.67 -6.56 22.19
N ASP A 267 16.05 -7.08 21.12
CA ASP A 267 16.45 -8.34 20.48
C ASP A 267 17.49 -8.13 19.37
N LEU A 268 17.75 -6.88 18.99
CA LEU A 268 18.68 -6.56 17.91
C LEU A 268 20.15 -6.59 18.39
N PRO A 269 21.03 -7.36 17.72
CA PRO A 269 22.46 -7.35 18.01
C PRO A 269 23.09 -5.96 17.85
N PRO A 270 24.13 -5.60 18.62
CA PRO A 270 24.79 -4.29 18.51
C PRO A 270 25.28 -3.97 17.09
N ALA A 271 25.80 -4.97 16.36
CA ALA A 271 26.24 -4.82 14.98
C ALA A 271 25.09 -4.45 14.02
N MET A 272 23.88 -4.94 14.30
CA MET A 272 22.69 -4.62 13.51
C MET A 272 22.19 -3.21 13.79
N LYS A 273 22.39 -2.69 15.01
CA LYS A 273 21.99 -1.33 15.37
C LYS A 273 22.82 -0.26 14.63
N SER A 274 24.05 -0.58 14.24
CA SER A 274 24.95 0.37 13.56
C SER A 274 24.84 0.38 12.03
N VAL A 275 24.07 -0.53 11.41
CA VAL A 275 23.91 -0.52 9.95
C VAL A 275 22.91 0.55 9.51
N PRO A 276 23.09 1.15 8.31
CA PRO A 276 22.11 2.06 7.74
C PRO A 276 20.81 1.33 7.39
N LEU A 277 19.67 2.01 7.48
CA LEU A 277 18.35 1.48 7.11
C LEU A 277 18.32 0.97 5.67
N ARG A 278 19.11 1.56 4.77
CA ARG A 278 19.28 1.07 3.39
C ARG A 278 19.70 -0.39 3.32
N SER A 279 20.51 -0.87 4.27
CA SER A 279 20.94 -2.27 4.33
C SER A 279 19.83 -3.23 4.71
N LEU A 280 18.71 -2.74 5.26
CA LEU A 280 17.50 -3.52 5.52
C LEU A 280 16.51 -3.45 4.35
N GLY A 281 16.84 -2.74 3.27
CA GLY A 281 15.99 -2.61 2.08
C GLY A 281 15.13 -1.35 2.04
N PHE A 282 15.29 -0.43 3.00
CA PHE A 282 14.57 0.85 2.98
C PHE A 282 14.92 1.68 1.75
N ARG A 283 13.91 2.33 1.19
CA ARG A 283 13.99 3.26 0.06
C ARG A 283 13.62 4.67 0.52
N ARG A 284 14.09 5.69 -0.21
CA ARG A 284 13.63 7.07 0.01
C ARG A 284 12.12 7.18 -0.16
N GLY A 285 11.46 7.84 0.78
CA GLY A 285 10.02 7.95 0.88
C GLY A 285 9.34 6.80 1.62
N ASP A 286 10.05 5.76 2.06
CA ASP A 286 9.44 4.75 2.92
C ASP A 286 9.04 5.40 4.24
N VAL A 287 7.92 4.94 4.82
CA VAL A 287 7.46 5.36 6.13
C VAL A 287 7.67 4.19 7.08
N PHE A 288 8.24 4.47 8.25
CA PHE A 288 8.38 3.52 9.33
C PHE A 288 7.79 4.05 10.62
N THR A 289 7.42 3.12 11.48
CA THR A 289 6.83 3.38 12.77
C THR A 289 7.78 2.89 13.85
N VAL A 290 7.97 3.68 14.89
CA VAL A 290 8.65 3.24 16.10
C VAL A 290 7.62 3.26 17.21
N ALA A 291 7.16 2.09 17.63
CA ALA A 291 6.15 1.95 18.67
C ALA A 291 6.79 1.65 20.02
N GLY A 292 6.23 2.23 21.08
CA GLY A 292 6.57 1.99 22.48
C GLY A 292 5.44 2.44 23.40
N ALA A 293 5.70 2.50 24.71
CA ALA A 293 4.68 2.87 25.70
C ALA A 293 4.04 4.26 25.47
N ALA A 294 4.82 5.21 24.95
CA ALA A 294 4.36 6.59 24.71
C ALA A 294 3.53 6.76 23.42
N GLY A 295 3.45 5.73 22.57
CA GLY A 295 2.73 5.77 21.30
C GLY A 295 3.52 5.18 20.14
N ALA A 296 3.10 5.51 18.92
CA ALA A 296 3.65 4.97 17.69
C ALA A 296 3.94 6.06 16.64
N PRO A 297 4.92 6.96 16.88
CA PRO A 297 5.32 7.98 15.92
C PRO A 297 5.73 7.38 14.57
N HIS A 298 5.44 8.13 13.50
CA HIS A 298 5.69 7.73 12.11
C HIS A 298 6.66 8.69 11.43
N PHE A 299 7.64 8.12 10.72
CA PHE A 299 8.71 8.86 10.08
C PHE A 299 8.83 8.45 8.61
N GLN A 300 8.83 9.43 7.71
CA GLN A 300 9.22 9.24 6.32
C GLN A 300 10.73 9.44 6.18
N ILE A 301 11.42 8.44 5.62
CA ILE A 301 12.86 8.55 5.40
C ILE A 301 13.22 9.19 4.06
N GLY A 302 13.91 10.32 4.10
CA GLY A 302 14.27 11.10 2.92
C GLY A 302 13.07 11.82 2.30
N ALA A 303 13.32 13.04 1.85
CA ALA A 303 12.37 13.76 1.01
C ALA A 303 12.16 13.03 -0.33
N THR A 304 10.91 12.98 -0.77
CA THR A 304 10.52 12.55 -2.11
C THR A 304 10.44 13.79 -3.00
N ALA A 305 11.11 13.75 -4.15
CA ALA A 305 10.86 14.66 -5.26
C ALA A 305 9.62 14.22 -6.03
#